data_AF-A0A813LZN9-F1
#
_entry.id   AF-A0A813LZN9-F1
#
_cell.length_a   1.000
_cell.length_b   1.000
_cell.length_c   1.000
_cell.angle_alpha   90.00
_cell.angle_beta   90.00
_cell.angle_gamma   90.00
#
_symmetry.space_group_name_H-M   'P 1'
#
loop_
_entity.id
_entity.type
_entity.pdbx_description
1 polymer ?
#
loop_
_entity_poly.entity_id
_entity_poly.type
_entity_poly.pdbx_seq_one_letter_code
_entity_poly.pdbx_strand_id
1 'polypeptide(L)'
;MLANLTRPWILLTGDSNWRKVFKLLTEQLANETQAVRYAHETMPKSTWDARWFDDDAVFDTKSGRHFRVSLRFMWNSTKRLELWNSDGNSIVWTNQILLCGHKDPRLAALFSCVQHRHPDFSDEIWSSGPHALVFAHGLWSLPHNRSCEETGPLLKSLITRAGGQAPKIVRWASNFLISAHPVITNRDIEHDRACQRSQAQTLKLPFMDLGGPDLFRELLRQYPLAELEDYYKNGVWQLEMLKLDIEILDAHRAEAGAPYVIPLDEVKMPATMPATSQPMNQAQVMANMMRALGSSGAVLNGTAAVPLSAAQIAVSAQALAARLPGAALAAAAPVAVGATGVPAPLDMRTIALWVSKWKLEPVKTKALLEKLTPPRRRFIMQNFKFVAENGSLPVVKLEEYIRECEKTSSWDAVSGEAAAPV
;
A
#
# COMPACT_ATOMS: atom_id res chain seq x y z
N MET A 1 20.63 11.46 -7.09
CA MET A 1 21.57 11.96 -6.05
C MET A 1 22.25 10.82 -5.27
N LEU A 2 21.51 9.91 -4.63
CA LEU A 2 22.10 8.80 -3.85
C LEU A 2 22.86 7.77 -4.71
N ALA A 3 22.46 7.59 -5.96
CA ALA A 3 23.08 6.64 -6.90
C ALA A 3 24.60 6.88 -7.12
N ASN A 4 25.07 8.13 -6.97
CA ASN A 4 26.48 8.48 -7.20
C ASN A 4 27.35 8.36 -5.94
N LEU A 5 26.76 8.01 -4.79
CA LEU A 5 27.49 7.84 -3.54
C LEU A 5 27.97 6.39 -3.40
N THR A 6 29.22 6.22 -3.01
CA THR A 6 29.81 4.91 -2.69
C THR A 6 29.21 4.32 -1.43
N ARG A 7 28.84 5.18 -0.47
CA ARG A 7 28.30 4.83 0.85
C ARG A 7 27.03 5.60 1.23
N PRO A 8 25.93 5.48 0.48
CA PRO A 8 24.72 6.23 0.81
C PRO A 8 24.11 5.69 2.12
N TRP A 9 23.59 6.61 2.94
CA TRP A 9 22.88 6.27 4.17
C TRP A 9 21.53 6.99 4.17
N ILE A 10 20.44 6.22 4.23
CA ILE A 10 19.08 6.70 4.44
C ILE A 10 18.66 6.46 5.88
N LEU A 11 18.25 7.52 6.56
CA LEU A 11 17.69 7.47 7.90
C LEU A 11 16.18 7.70 7.84
N LEU A 12 15.41 6.68 8.19
CA LEU A 12 13.98 6.76 8.47
C LEU A 12 13.81 6.99 9.97
N THR A 13 12.90 7.89 10.34
CA THR A 13 12.49 8.08 11.73
C THR A 13 10.98 7.99 11.81
N GLY A 14 10.49 7.34 12.85
CA GLY A 14 9.05 7.18 13.02
C GLY A 14 8.73 6.17 14.12
N ASP A 15 7.46 5.95 14.34
CA ASP A 15 6.99 4.92 15.27
C ASP A 15 6.97 3.53 14.63
N SER A 16 6.20 2.62 15.23
CA SER A 16 6.06 1.24 14.76
C SER A 16 5.41 1.13 13.39
N ASN A 17 4.66 2.14 12.92
CA ASN A 17 4.02 2.12 11.60
C ASN A 17 5.06 2.22 10.49
N TRP A 18 6.19 2.90 10.76
CA TRP A 18 7.30 3.02 9.82
C TRP A 18 8.11 1.75 9.64
N ARG A 19 7.93 0.73 10.50
CA ARG A 19 8.58 -0.58 10.32
C ARG A 19 8.16 -1.26 9.03
N LYS A 20 6.88 -1.16 8.66
CA LYS A 20 6.41 -1.77 7.41
C LYS A 20 7.08 -1.10 6.20
N VAL A 21 7.24 0.23 6.23
CA VAL A 21 7.96 0.98 5.19
C VAL A 21 9.43 0.55 5.13
N PHE A 22 10.11 0.49 6.28
CA PHE A 22 11.49 0.01 6.36
C PHE A 22 11.64 -1.42 5.80
N LYS A 23 10.75 -2.33 6.19
CA LYS A 23 10.77 -3.72 5.71
C LYS A 23 10.58 -3.79 4.19
N LEU A 24 9.55 -3.14 3.65
CA LEU A 24 9.30 -3.14 2.20
C LEU A 24 10.47 -2.52 1.43
N LEU A 25 11.01 -1.40 1.90
CA LEU A 25 12.16 -0.75 1.29
C LEU A 25 13.38 -1.67 1.28
N THR A 26 13.67 -2.31 2.42
CA THR A 26 14.84 -3.19 2.54
C THR A 26 14.68 -4.48 1.74
N GLU A 27 13.48 -5.07 1.66
CA GLU A 27 13.18 -6.22 0.80
C GLU A 27 13.34 -5.88 -0.68
N GLN A 28 12.83 -4.72 -1.11
CA GLN A 28 12.98 -4.26 -2.50
C GLN A 28 14.46 -4.09 -2.87
N LEU A 29 15.24 -3.46 -1.99
CA LEU A 29 16.67 -3.28 -2.20
C LEU A 29 17.45 -4.59 -2.13
N ALA A 30 17.04 -5.52 -1.28
CA ALA A 30 17.69 -6.83 -1.15
C ALA A 30 17.71 -7.58 -2.50
N ASN A 31 16.63 -7.48 -3.27
CA ASN A 31 16.50 -8.12 -4.58
C ASN A 31 17.54 -7.63 -5.61
N GLU A 32 18.10 -6.44 -5.42
CA GLU A 32 19.09 -5.83 -6.31
C GLU A 32 20.54 -5.98 -5.80
N THR A 33 20.73 -6.61 -4.64
CA THR A 33 22.02 -6.63 -3.92
C THR A 33 22.60 -8.05 -3.81
N GLN A 34 23.89 -8.14 -3.48
CA GLN A 34 24.58 -9.43 -3.34
C GLN A 34 24.45 -9.98 -1.92
N ALA A 35 24.48 -9.10 -0.91
CA ALA A 35 24.36 -9.47 0.48
C ALA A 35 23.64 -8.37 1.26
N VAL A 36 22.84 -8.80 2.25
CA VAL A 36 22.17 -7.92 3.20
C VAL A 36 22.42 -8.42 4.61
N ARG A 37 22.75 -7.50 5.52
CA ARG A 37 22.89 -7.78 6.95
C ARG A 37 21.90 -6.93 7.72
N TYR A 38 21.12 -7.57 8.58
CA TYR A 38 20.16 -6.88 9.43
C TYR A 38 20.62 -6.85 10.88
N ALA A 39 20.52 -5.70 11.53
CA ALA A 39 20.94 -5.57 12.91
C ALA A 39 20.12 -6.43 13.87
N HIS A 40 18.82 -6.61 13.61
CA HIS A 40 17.97 -7.41 14.49
C HIS A 40 18.32 -8.91 14.51
N GLU A 41 19.04 -9.41 13.51
CA GLU A 41 19.50 -10.82 13.48
C GLU A 41 20.59 -11.09 14.52
N THR A 42 21.37 -10.08 14.89
CA THR A 42 22.47 -10.18 15.84
C THR A 42 22.04 -9.88 17.28
N MET A 43 20.78 -9.50 17.50
CA MET A 43 20.28 -9.08 18.80
C MET A 43 19.85 -10.27 19.68
N PRO A 44 20.08 -10.21 21.01
CA PRO A 44 19.55 -11.20 21.94
C PRO A 44 18.02 -11.22 21.91
N LYS A 45 17.43 -12.25 21.28
CA LYS A 45 15.98 -12.37 21.08
C LYS A 45 15.19 -12.55 22.38
N SER A 46 15.82 -12.86 23.51
CA SER A 46 15.13 -13.37 24.70
C SER A 46 14.52 -12.29 25.61
N THR A 47 15.09 -11.09 25.72
CA THR A 47 14.70 -10.12 26.77
C THR A 47 13.92 -8.90 26.28
N TRP A 48 13.99 -8.57 24.99
CA TRP A 48 13.50 -7.29 24.47
C TRP A 48 12.30 -7.45 23.53
N ASP A 49 11.44 -6.44 23.43
CA ASP A 49 10.30 -6.41 22.50
C ASP A 49 10.68 -5.77 21.16
N ALA A 50 10.84 -6.60 20.13
CA ALA A 50 11.28 -6.18 18.79
C ALA A 50 10.42 -5.10 18.14
N ARG A 51 9.20 -4.87 18.65
CA ARG A 51 8.31 -3.80 18.17
C ARG A 51 8.87 -2.40 18.42
N TRP A 52 9.85 -2.22 19.31
CA TRP A 52 10.34 -0.89 19.72
C TRP A 52 11.84 -0.65 19.47
N PHE A 53 12.52 -1.52 18.71
CA PHE A 53 13.94 -1.36 18.41
C PHE A 53 14.21 -0.39 17.26
N ASP A 54 15.31 0.34 17.35
CA ASP A 54 15.97 0.82 16.15
C ASP A 54 16.35 -0.40 15.29
N ASP A 55 16.27 -0.26 13.96
CA ASP A 55 16.64 -1.34 13.04
C ASP A 55 17.56 -0.77 11.96
N ASP A 56 18.46 -1.60 11.46
CA ASP A 56 19.41 -1.24 10.41
C ASP A 56 19.56 -2.39 9.43
N ALA A 57 19.71 -2.03 8.16
CA ALA A 57 20.09 -2.94 7.10
C ALA A 57 21.28 -2.35 6.34
N VAL A 58 22.35 -3.13 6.20
CA VAL A 58 23.51 -2.81 5.37
C VAL A 58 23.51 -3.74 4.17
N PHE A 59 23.64 -3.15 2.99
CA PHE A 59 23.59 -3.82 1.70
C PHE A 59 24.94 -3.70 1.01
N ASP A 60 25.42 -4.81 0.47
CA ASP A 60 26.60 -4.85 -0.39
C ASP A 60 26.15 -5.14 -1.82
N THR A 61 26.43 -4.21 -2.75
CA THR A 61 26.13 -4.40 -4.16
C THR A 61 27.25 -5.16 -4.85
N LYS A 62 26.94 -5.81 -5.98
CA LYS A 62 27.96 -6.46 -6.85
C LYS A 62 29.04 -5.50 -7.33
N SER A 63 28.75 -4.20 -7.38
CA SER A 63 29.70 -3.16 -7.77
C SER A 63 30.59 -2.68 -6.61
N GLY A 64 30.54 -3.32 -5.44
CA GLY A 64 31.30 -2.94 -4.26
C GLY A 64 30.79 -1.68 -3.56
N ARG A 65 29.55 -1.26 -3.81
CA ARG A 65 28.94 -0.15 -3.06
C ARG A 65 28.32 -0.69 -1.78
N HIS A 66 28.43 0.09 -0.71
CA HIS A 66 27.82 -0.23 0.58
C HIS A 66 26.68 0.73 0.82
N PHE A 67 25.50 0.25 1.13
CA PHE A 67 24.34 1.11 1.38
C PHE A 67 23.74 0.81 2.74
N ARG A 68 23.35 1.84 3.48
CA ARG A 68 22.72 1.69 4.80
C ARG A 68 21.32 2.27 4.78
N VAL A 69 20.36 1.48 5.25
CA VAL A 69 19.04 1.96 5.64
C VAL A 69 18.92 1.81 7.14
N SER A 70 18.50 2.88 7.80
CA SER A 70 18.28 2.91 9.23
C SER A 70 16.84 3.29 9.53
N LEU A 71 16.23 2.62 10.50
CA LEU A 71 15.01 3.05 11.16
C LEU A 71 15.34 3.42 12.60
N ARG A 72 14.97 4.63 13.01
CA ARG A 72 15.07 5.08 14.40
C ARG A 72 13.67 5.23 14.97
N PHE A 73 13.37 4.43 15.98
CA PHE A 73 12.07 4.41 16.62
C PHE A 73 11.87 5.68 17.45
N MET A 74 10.77 6.39 17.19
CA MET A 74 10.39 7.65 17.81
C MET A 74 9.26 7.42 18.83
N TRP A 75 9.60 6.93 20.02
CA TRP A 75 8.63 6.82 21.13
C TRP A 75 8.28 8.20 21.71
N ASN A 76 9.25 9.12 21.69
CA ASN A 76 9.10 10.51 22.04
C ASN A 76 10.07 11.30 21.14
N SER A 77 9.49 11.88 20.09
CA SER A 77 10.23 12.61 19.06
C SER A 77 11.01 13.80 19.61
N THR A 78 10.43 14.54 20.57
CA THR A 78 11.09 15.66 21.27
C THR A 78 12.35 15.17 21.97
N LYS A 79 12.24 14.16 22.84
CA LYS A 79 13.39 13.57 23.55
C LYS A 79 14.43 12.99 22.59
N ARG A 80 14.02 12.36 21.49
CA ARG A 80 14.98 11.81 20.52
C ARG A 80 15.74 12.91 19.78
N LEU A 81 15.05 13.98 19.38
CA LEU A 81 15.69 15.15 18.75
C LEU A 81 16.61 15.86 19.75
N GLU A 82 16.23 15.96 21.02
CA GLU A 82 17.08 16.47 22.10
C GLU A 82 18.34 15.62 22.29
N LEU A 83 18.23 14.28 22.24
CA LEU A 83 19.37 13.38 22.31
C LEU A 83 20.32 13.54 21.11
N TRP A 84 19.81 13.74 19.90
CA TRP A 84 20.66 14.07 18.75
C TRP A 84 21.30 15.45 18.83
N ASN A 85 20.82 16.23 19.79
CA ASN A 85 21.20 17.60 20.02
C ASN A 85 21.99 17.83 21.33
N SER A 86 22.27 16.78 22.10
CA SER A 86 22.78 16.94 23.47
C SER A 86 24.21 17.47 23.55
N ASP A 87 25.02 17.27 22.51
CA ASP A 87 26.47 17.47 22.61
C ASP A 87 26.93 18.93 22.42
N GLY A 88 25.99 19.88 22.31
CA GLY A 88 26.24 21.34 22.32
C GLY A 88 26.97 21.90 21.11
N ASN A 89 27.89 21.15 20.51
CA ASN A 89 28.80 21.57 19.43
C ASN A 89 28.75 20.66 18.19
N SER A 90 28.18 19.46 18.28
CA SER A 90 28.08 18.53 17.16
C SER A 90 26.77 17.76 17.20
N ILE A 91 26.18 17.53 16.04
CA ILE A 91 25.02 16.65 15.93
C ILE A 91 25.52 15.22 15.80
N VAL A 92 25.18 14.42 16.80
CA VAL A 92 25.47 12.99 16.76
C VAL A 92 24.28 12.31 16.10
N TRP A 93 24.35 12.20 14.77
CA TRP A 93 23.52 11.23 14.06
C TRP A 93 23.91 9.85 14.58
N THR A 94 23.12 9.29 15.51
CA THR A 94 23.53 8.07 16.21
C THR A 94 23.58 6.90 15.23
N ASN A 95 24.79 6.50 14.83
CA ASN A 95 25.06 5.21 14.18
C ASN A 95 24.76 4.04 15.13
N GLN A 96 24.66 4.33 16.43
CA GLN A 96 24.24 3.40 17.47
C GLN A 96 22.77 3.02 17.32
N ILE A 97 22.50 1.75 17.60
CA ILE A 97 21.17 1.17 17.59
C ILE A 97 20.68 1.12 19.03
N LEU A 98 19.53 1.72 19.29
CA LEU A 98 18.89 1.63 20.60
C LEU A 98 17.91 0.45 20.62
N LEU A 99 18.11 -0.43 21.60
CA LEU A 99 17.18 -1.49 21.95
C LEU A 99 16.30 -0.98 23.06
N CYS A 100 15.09 -0.55 22.72
CA CYS A 100 14.15 -0.03 23.69
C CYS A 100 13.09 -1.07 24.02
N GLY A 101 12.66 -1.12 25.28
CA GLY A 101 11.51 -1.92 25.70
C GLY A 101 11.78 -3.01 26.71
N HIS A 102 10.71 -3.68 27.15
CA HIS A 102 10.80 -4.87 27.96
C HIS A 102 9.68 -5.83 27.55
N LYS A 103 9.98 -7.14 27.44
CA LYS A 103 8.94 -8.12 27.09
C LYS A 103 7.87 -8.26 28.17
N ASP A 104 8.25 -8.07 29.44
CA ASP A 104 7.30 -8.05 30.55
C ASP A 104 6.41 -6.80 30.46
N PRO A 105 5.08 -6.95 30.23
CA PRO A 105 4.15 -5.83 30.17
C PRO A 105 4.14 -4.99 31.45
N ARG A 106 4.50 -5.57 32.60
CA ARG A 106 4.57 -4.87 33.90
C ARG A 106 5.72 -3.85 33.93
N LEU A 107 6.77 -4.11 33.17
CA LEU A 107 7.95 -3.24 33.07
C LEU A 107 7.90 -2.33 31.83
N ALA A 108 6.85 -2.43 31.00
CA ALA A 108 6.68 -1.58 29.82
C ALA A 108 6.61 -0.08 30.18
N ALA A 109 6.17 0.25 31.40
CA ALA A 109 6.17 1.63 31.92
C ALA A 109 7.58 2.18 32.18
N LEU A 110 8.58 1.31 32.41
CA LEU A 110 9.98 1.68 32.62
C LEU A 110 10.76 1.74 31.31
N PHE A 111 10.14 2.30 30.26
CA PHE A 111 10.71 2.36 28.92
C PHE A 111 12.18 2.79 28.97
N SER A 112 13.07 1.82 28.79
CA SER A 112 14.51 1.98 28.85
C SER A 112 15.09 1.51 27.54
N CYS A 113 16.17 2.16 27.12
CA CYS A 113 16.90 1.84 25.92
C CYS A 113 18.33 1.47 26.28
N VAL A 114 18.82 0.35 25.75
CA VAL A 114 20.23 -0.02 25.85
C VAL A 114 20.89 0.22 24.50
N GLN A 115 22.07 0.84 24.52
CA GLN A 115 22.90 0.98 23.33
C GLN A 115 23.43 -0.39 22.92
N HIS A 116 23.14 -0.80 21.70
CA HIS A 116 23.77 -1.94 21.07
C HIS A 116 24.80 -1.45 20.05
N ARG A 117 26.06 -1.83 20.27
CA ARG A 117 27.15 -1.58 19.33
C ARG A 117 27.44 -2.87 18.57
N HIS A 118 27.18 -2.83 17.28
CA HIS A 118 27.59 -3.88 16.36
C HIS A 118 28.55 -3.27 15.35
N PRO A 119 29.74 -3.87 15.10
CA PRO A 119 30.78 -3.28 14.25
C PRO A 119 30.24 -2.76 12.92
N ASP A 120 29.51 -3.58 12.16
CA ASP A 120 28.98 -3.21 10.83
C ASP A 120 28.07 -1.98 10.80
N PHE A 121 27.34 -1.74 11.89
CA PHE A 121 26.34 -0.66 11.99
C PHE A 121 26.88 0.55 12.78
N SER A 122 27.89 0.33 13.62
CA SER A 122 28.55 1.36 14.43
C SER A 122 29.92 1.77 13.88
N ASP A 123 30.27 1.31 12.68
CA ASP A 123 31.53 1.62 12.00
C ASP A 123 31.71 3.13 11.78
N GLU A 124 32.95 3.59 11.91
CA GLU A 124 33.40 4.97 11.62
C GLU A 124 33.08 5.39 10.19
N ILE A 125 32.90 4.46 9.25
CA ILE A 125 32.48 4.78 7.88
C ILE A 125 31.14 5.54 7.82
N TRP A 126 30.31 5.43 8.86
CA TRP A 126 29.02 6.12 8.98
C TRP A 126 29.07 7.42 9.79
N SER A 127 30.26 7.85 10.24
CA SER A 127 30.44 9.03 11.10
C SER A 127 29.97 10.35 10.47
N SER A 128 29.87 10.42 9.14
CA SER A 128 29.44 11.61 8.41
C SER A 128 27.94 11.92 8.51
N GLY A 129 27.14 11.02 9.08
CA GLY A 129 25.69 11.18 9.17
C GLY A 129 24.94 10.70 7.92
N PRO A 130 23.60 10.73 7.96
CA PRO A 130 22.79 10.24 6.87
C PRO A 130 22.79 11.23 5.71
N HIS A 131 22.78 10.68 4.50
CA HIS A 131 22.70 11.47 3.27
C HIS A 131 21.25 11.88 2.96
N ALA A 132 20.29 11.06 3.40
CA ALA A 132 18.87 11.34 3.31
C ALA A 132 18.19 11.06 4.66
N LEU A 133 17.29 11.95 5.07
CA LEU A 133 16.45 11.83 6.25
C LEU A 133 14.98 11.86 5.84
N VAL A 134 14.23 10.83 6.23
CA VAL A 134 12.76 10.82 6.19
C VAL A 134 12.28 10.89 7.63
N PHE A 135 11.77 12.04 8.02
CA PHE A 135 11.36 12.31 9.39
C PHE A 135 9.85 12.18 9.55
N ALA A 136 9.41 11.20 10.33
CA ALA A 136 8.08 11.17 10.94
C ALA A 136 8.22 11.14 12.46
N HIS A 137 7.34 11.84 13.17
CA HIS A 137 7.42 11.94 14.63
C HIS A 137 6.61 10.86 15.38
N GLY A 138 5.79 10.07 14.67
CA GLY A 138 5.04 8.94 15.23
C GLY A 138 3.73 9.33 15.95
N LEU A 139 2.97 8.32 16.38
CA LEU A 139 1.64 8.46 17.00
C LEU A 139 1.62 8.46 18.54
N TRP A 140 2.73 8.11 19.20
CA TRP A 140 2.78 7.85 20.66
C TRP A 140 2.38 9.02 21.55
N SER A 141 2.40 10.21 20.98
CA SER A 141 2.06 11.47 21.62
C SER A 141 0.56 11.79 21.54
N LEU A 142 -0.21 11.10 20.70
CA LEU A 142 -1.64 11.37 20.53
C LEU A 142 -2.49 10.73 21.65
N PRO A 143 -3.65 11.32 22.00
CA PRO A 143 -4.25 12.54 21.41
C PRO A 143 -3.84 13.84 22.11
N HIS A 144 -3.21 13.75 23.29
CA HIS A 144 -3.07 14.90 24.19
C HIS A 144 -1.86 15.79 23.91
N ASN A 145 -0.91 15.34 23.10
CA ASN A 145 0.37 16.01 22.97
C ASN A 145 0.51 16.74 21.63
N ARG A 146 0.95 18.00 21.69
CA ARG A 146 1.22 18.87 20.54
C ARG A 146 2.56 18.52 19.88
N SER A 147 2.84 17.23 19.73
CA SER A 147 4.16 16.75 19.34
C SER A 147 4.64 17.34 18.01
N CYS A 148 3.75 17.60 17.06
CA CYS A 148 4.07 18.30 15.82
C CYS A 148 4.55 19.76 16.05
N GLU A 149 3.90 20.52 16.95
CA GLU A 149 4.26 21.92 17.25
C GLU A 149 5.63 22.03 17.91
N GLU A 150 6.00 21.05 18.74
CA GLU A 150 7.29 21.00 19.43
C GLU A 150 8.41 20.45 18.53
N THR A 151 8.10 19.43 17.73
CA THR A 151 9.11 18.75 16.89
C THR A 151 9.56 19.58 15.70
N GLY A 152 8.69 20.41 15.14
CA GLY A 152 9.04 21.29 14.01
C GLY A 152 10.25 22.20 14.31
N PRO A 153 10.18 23.04 15.37
CA PRO A 153 11.30 23.86 15.82
C PRO A 153 12.56 23.06 16.15
N LEU A 154 12.42 21.91 16.82
CA LEU A 154 13.56 21.05 17.15
C LEU A 154 14.23 20.47 15.90
N LEU A 155 13.46 19.98 14.93
CA LEU A 155 13.98 19.48 13.67
C LEU A 155 14.68 20.60 12.87
N LYS A 156 14.10 21.81 12.84
CA LYS A 156 14.74 22.98 12.21
C LYS A 156 16.07 23.30 12.86
N SER A 157 16.11 23.28 14.19
CA SER A 157 17.31 23.55 14.97
C SER A 157 18.38 22.49 14.75
N LEU A 158 17.97 21.22 14.62
CA LEU A 158 18.84 20.10 14.25
C LEU A 158 19.42 20.32 12.84
N ILE A 159 18.58 20.52 11.83
CA ILE A 159 19.05 20.69 10.43
C ILE A 159 19.99 21.90 10.30
N THR A 160 19.63 23.03 10.92
CA THR A 160 20.45 24.25 10.88
C THR A 160 21.83 24.03 11.50
N ARG A 161 21.90 23.36 12.66
CA ARG A 161 23.19 23.12 13.35
C ARG A 161 24.00 21.99 12.78
N ALA A 162 23.38 21.07 12.05
CA ALA A 162 24.11 20.02 11.35
C ALA A 162 25.12 20.62 10.36
N GLY A 163 24.84 21.81 9.82
CA GLY A 163 25.75 22.51 8.92
C GLY A 163 26.17 21.61 7.77
N GLY A 164 27.49 21.37 7.62
CA GLY A 164 28.03 20.45 6.61
C GLY A 164 27.68 18.96 6.81
N GLN A 165 27.23 18.57 8.00
CA GLN A 165 26.76 17.22 8.34
C GLN A 165 25.23 17.08 8.18
N ALA A 166 24.55 18.10 7.66
CA ALA A 166 23.13 18.02 7.39
C ALA A 166 22.85 17.00 6.27
N PRO A 167 21.78 16.19 6.38
CA PRO A 167 21.32 15.37 5.27
C PRO A 167 21.00 16.26 4.09
N LYS A 168 21.55 15.92 2.91
CA LYS A 168 21.30 16.69 1.68
C LYS A 168 19.86 16.58 1.21
N ILE A 169 19.19 15.50 1.60
CA ILE A 169 17.78 15.26 1.33
C ILE A 169 17.07 15.14 2.67
N VAL A 170 16.15 16.04 2.96
CA VAL A 170 15.26 15.94 4.11
C VAL A 170 13.83 15.91 3.60
N ARG A 171 13.05 14.93 4.05
CA ARG A 171 11.61 14.86 3.81
C ARG A 171 10.90 14.71 5.13
N TRP A 172 9.85 15.49 5.32
CA TRP A 172 8.93 15.27 6.42
C TRP A 172 7.86 14.30 5.95
N ALA A 173 7.64 13.21 6.66
CA ALA A 173 6.64 12.22 6.29
C ALA A 173 5.51 12.14 7.31
N SER A 174 4.29 12.00 6.80
CA SER A 174 3.07 11.98 7.60
C SER A 174 2.89 10.65 8.33
N ASN A 175 2.02 10.64 9.36
CA ASN A 175 1.59 9.41 10.00
C ASN A 175 0.53 8.66 9.16
N PHE A 176 0.45 7.34 9.35
CA PHE A 176 -0.49 6.48 8.64
C PHE A 176 -1.82 6.36 9.37
N LEU A 177 -2.93 6.26 8.63
CA LEU A 177 -4.20 5.81 9.21
C LEU A 177 -4.05 4.37 9.71
N ILE A 178 -4.70 4.08 10.83
CA ILE A 178 -4.63 2.78 11.50
C ILE A 178 -6.00 2.09 11.46
N SER A 179 -5.99 0.76 11.47
CA SER A 179 -7.22 -0.04 11.46
C SER A 179 -7.94 0.00 12.81
N ALA A 180 -7.19 -0.06 13.92
CA ALA A 180 -7.70 0.06 15.28
C ALA A 180 -6.58 0.42 16.27
N HIS A 181 -6.90 1.20 17.30
CA HIS A 181 -6.04 1.43 18.47
C HIS A 181 -6.92 1.74 19.69
N PRO A 182 -6.53 1.32 20.91
CA PRO A 182 -7.36 1.50 22.10
C PRO A 182 -7.63 2.97 22.47
N VAL A 183 -6.75 3.88 22.07
CA VAL A 183 -6.78 5.30 22.50
C VAL A 183 -6.73 6.31 21.35
N ILE A 184 -6.16 5.92 20.21
CA ILE A 184 -5.83 6.86 19.13
C ILE A 184 -6.81 6.61 17.99
N THR A 185 -7.51 7.66 17.58
CA THR A 185 -8.48 7.58 16.49
C THR A 185 -7.87 8.09 15.18
N ASN A 186 -8.43 7.69 14.03
CA ASN A 186 -8.01 8.25 12.75
C ASN A 186 -8.26 9.77 12.66
N ARG A 187 -9.21 10.31 13.44
CA ARG A 187 -9.40 11.77 13.57
C ARG A 187 -8.19 12.45 14.22
N ASP A 188 -7.63 11.84 15.26
CA ASP A 188 -6.42 12.37 15.92
C ASP A 188 -5.24 12.36 14.95
N ILE A 189 -5.11 11.28 14.16
CA ILE A 189 -4.08 11.14 13.12
C ILE A 189 -4.26 12.19 12.02
N GLU A 190 -5.48 12.44 11.56
CA GLU A 190 -5.73 13.47 10.54
C GLU A 190 -5.40 14.88 11.04
N HIS A 191 -5.77 15.21 12.28
CA HIS A 191 -5.40 16.47 12.91
C HIS A 191 -3.87 16.61 12.98
N ASP A 192 -3.19 15.55 13.41
CA ASP A 192 -1.74 15.49 13.49
C ASP A 192 -1.08 15.64 12.11
N ARG A 193 -1.57 14.95 11.07
CA ARG A 193 -1.09 15.10 9.69
C ARG A 193 -1.25 16.53 9.17
N ALA A 194 -2.36 17.19 9.49
CA ALA A 194 -2.56 18.60 9.12
C ALA A 194 -1.52 19.51 9.79
N CYS A 195 -1.25 19.29 11.08
CA CYS A 195 -0.20 20.00 11.80
C CYS A 195 1.20 19.75 11.20
N GLN A 196 1.54 18.48 10.94
CA GLN A 196 2.80 18.09 10.29
C GLN A 196 2.98 18.76 8.93
N ARG A 197 1.92 18.84 8.12
CA ARG A 197 1.95 19.52 6.82
C ARG A 197 2.24 21.01 7.00
N SER A 198 1.60 21.67 7.95
CA SER A 198 1.85 23.08 8.28
C SER A 198 3.29 23.31 8.73
N GLN A 199 3.85 22.43 9.56
CA GLN A 199 5.26 22.49 9.98
C GLN A 199 6.20 22.29 8.80
N ALA A 200 5.99 21.26 7.97
CA ALA A 200 6.80 21.02 6.78
C ALA A 200 6.80 22.23 5.83
N GLN A 201 5.64 22.86 5.60
CA GLN A 201 5.52 24.10 4.81
C GLN A 201 6.31 25.26 5.44
N THR A 202 6.17 25.47 6.75
CA THR A 202 6.90 26.51 7.50
C THR A 202 8.41 26.33 7.40
N LEU A 203 8.87 25.07 7.41
CA LEU A 203 10.27 24.71 7.28
C LEU A 203 10.76 24.61 5.83
N LYS A 204 9.86 24.78 4.86
CA LYS A 204 10.13 24.56 3.43
C LYS A 204 10.72 23.18 3.14
N LEU A 205 10.27 22.18 3.89
CA LEU A 205 10.66 20.79 3.70
C LEU A 205 9.65 20.09 2.78
N PRO A 206 10.10 19.27 1.81
CA PRO A 206 9.22 18.40 1.06
C PRO A 206 8.40 17.52 2.00
N PHE A 207 7.08 17.62 1.90
CA PHE A 207 6.14 16.82 2.68
C PHE A 207 5.77 15.56 1.90
N MET A 208 6.10 14.40 2.45
CA MET A 208 5.73 13.09 1.96
C MET A 208 4.47 12.66 2.70
N ASP A 209 3.33 12.73 2.03
CA ASP A 209 2.09 12.24 2.57
C ASP A 209 1.63 11.05 1.74
N LEU A 210 1.38 9.91 2.41
CA LEU A 210 0.95 8.68 1.76
C LEU A 210 -0.60 8.58 1.74
N GLY A 211 -1.26 9.74 1.76
CA GLY A 211 -2.71 9.87 1.69
C GLY A 211 -3.25 9.80 0.27
N GLY A 212 -4.56 9.53 0.15
CA GLY A 212 -5.26 9.46 -1.14
C GLY A 212 -5.09 10.68 -2.04
N PRO A 213 -5.25 11.93 -1.54
CA PRO A 213 -5.06 13.12 -2.37
C PRO A 213 -3.65 13.24 -2.96
N ASP A 214 -2.63 12.88 -2.19
CA ASP A 214 -1.22 12.99 -2.63
C ASP A 214 -0.83 11.84 -3.56
N LEU A 215 -1.34 10.63 -3.31
CA LEU A 215 -1.27 9.54 -4.27
C LEU A 215 -2.01 9.88 -5.57
N PHE A 216 -3.17 10.53 -5.51
CA PHE A 216 -3.89 10.97 -6.70
C PHE A 216 -3.14 12.09 -7.44
N ARG A 217 -2.46 13.00 -6.71
CA ARG A 217 -1.54 13.96 -7.33
C ARG A 217 -0.39 13.27 -8.04
N GLU A 218 0.19 12.25 -7.41
CA GLU A 218 1.26 11.43 -8.01
C GLU A 218 0.75 10.70 -9.27
N LEU A 219 -0.47 10.17 -9.23
CA LEU A 219 -1.10 9.57 -10.40
C LEU A 219 -1.28 10.62 -11.52
N LEU A 220 -1.82 11.80 -11.22
CA LEU A 220 -2.00 12.89 -12.19
C LEU A 220 -0.68 13.38 -12.80
N ARG A 221 0.43 13.29 -12.03
CA ARG A 221 1.78 13.60 -12.50
C ARG A 221 2.20 12.71 -13.66
N GLN A 222 1.76 11.45 -13.65
CA GLN A 222 2.10 10.44 -14.65
C GLN A 222 1.02 10.30 -15.72
N TYR A 223 -0.24 10.48 -15.33
CA TYR A 223 -1.44 10.35 -16.16
C TYR A 223 -2.42 11.52 -15.88
N PRO A 224 -2.22 12.68 -16.54
CA PRO A 224 -3.02 13.89 -16.31
C PRO A 224 -4.52 13.75 -16.64
N LEU A 225 -4.91 12.64 -17.28
CA LEU A 225 -6.30 12.34 -17.65
C LEU A 225 -7.01 11.48 -16.59
N ALA A 226 -6.38 11.18 -15.46
CA ALA A 226 -7.04 10.43 -14.38
C ALA A 226 -8.23 11.23 -13.83
N GLU A 227 -9.41 10.62 -13.81
CA GLU A 227 -10.62 11.23 -13.25
C GLU A 227 -10.72 10.92 -11.75
N LEU A 228 -11.15 11.89 -10.95
CA LEU A 228 -11.21 11.77 -9.49
C LEU A 228 -12.20 10.66 -9.07
N GLU A 229 -13.30 10.55 -9.80
CA GLU A 229 -14.42 9.65 -9.58
C GLU A 229 -14.02 8.18 -9.65
N ASP A 230 -12.96 7.86 -10.39
CA ASP A 230 -12.42 6.50 -10.49
C ASP A 230 -11.74 6.05 -9.21
N TYR A 231 -11.09 6.98 -8.53
CA TYR A 231 -10.23 6.74 -7.37
C TYR A 231 -10.80 7.24 -6.05
N TYR A 232 -11.90 8.00 -6.07
CA TYR A 232 -12.60 8.47 -4.88
C TYR A 232 -14.07 8.07 -4.94
N LYS A 233 -14.42 6.99 -4.23
CA LYS A 233 -15.75 6.37 -4.29
C LYS A 233 -16.38 6.33 -2.90
N ASN A 234 -17.64 6.76 -2.81
CA ASN A 234 -18.41 6.76 -1.56
C ASN A 234 -17.70 7.47 -0.39
N GLY A 235 -17.03 8.59 -0.68
CA GLY A 235 -16.30 9.35 0.33
C GLY A 235 -14.93 8.76 0.72
N VAL A 236 -14.48 7.69 0.07
CA VAL A 236 -13.26 6.96 0.41
C VAL A 236 -12.31 6.89 -0.78
N TRP A 237 -11.06 7.25 -0.54
CA TRP A 237 -9.97 7.08 -1.50
C TRP A 237 -9.67 5.59 -1.70
N GLN A 238 -9.62 5.17 -2.95
CA GLN A 238 -9.25 3.81 -3.38
C GLN A 238 -7.72 3.70 -3.42
N LEU A 239 -7.10 3.76 -2.23
CA LEU A 239 -5.63 3.86 -2.09
C LEU A 239 -4.87 2.72 -2.79
N GLU A 240 -5.40 1.50 -2.74
CA GLU A 240 -4.74 0.35 -3.38
C GLU A 240 -4.81 0.43 -4.91
N MET A 241 -5.92 0.96 -5.46
CA MET A 241 -6.06 1.21 -6.90
C MET A 241 -5.11 2.33 -7.35
N LEU A 242 -5.06 3.44 -6.60
CA LEU A 242 -4.11 4.53 -6.85
C LEU A 242 -2.66 4.02 -6.90
N LYS A 243 -2.23 3.25 -5.91
CA LYS A 243 -0.87 2.70 -5.86
C LYS A 243 -0.59 1.77 -7.03
N LEU A 244 -1.53 0.89 -7.35
CA LEU A 244 -1.39 -0.07 -8.45
C LEU A 244 -1.23 0.65 -9.78
N ASP A 245 -2.06 1.66 -10.06
CA ASP A 245 -2.02 2.36 -11.34
C ASP A 245 -0.77 3.24 -11.46
N ILE A 246 -0.30 3.84 -10.36
CA ILE A 246 1.01 4.51 -10.30
C ILE A 246 2.14 3.52 -10.64
N GLU A 247 2.15 2.34 -10.03
CA GLU A 247 3.18 1.32 -10.27
C GLU A 247 3.19 0.83 -11.73
N ILE A 248 2.01 0.60 -12.31
CA ILE A 248 1.86 0.21 -13.72
C ILE A 248 2.38 1.31 -14.66
N LEU A 249 2.01 2.56 -14.38
CA LEU A 249 2.46 3.70 -15.19
C LEU A 249 3.97 3.91 -15.09
N ASP A 250 4.54 3.83 -13.89
CA ASP A 250 5.99 3.95 -13.69
C ASP A 250 6.74 2.85 -14.47
N ALA A 251 6.26 1.61 -14.44
CA ALA A 251 6.84 0.50 -15.19
C ALA A 251 6.79 0.75 -16.71
N HIS A 252 5.64 1.13 -17.25
CA HIS A 252 5.49 1.44 -18.69
C HIS A 252 6.35 2.63 -19.12
N ARG A 253 6.46 3.67 -18.27
CA ARG A 253 7.32 4.82 -18.55
C ARG A 253 8.79 4.44 -18.58
N ALA A 254 9.24 3.61 -17.63
CA ALA A 254 10.60 3.11 -17.58
C ALA A 254 10.93 2.26 -18.82
N GLU A 255 10.03 1.36 -19.21
CA GLU A 255 10.19 0.53 -20.42
C GLU A 255 10.21 1.36 -21.70
N ALA A 256 9.36 2.39 -21.79
CA ALA A 256 9.30 3.29 -22.94
C ALA A 256 10.46 4.31 -23.00
N GLY A 257 11.35 4.35 -22.00
CA GLY A 257 12.40 5.37 -21.90
C GLY A 257 11.82 6.80 -21.82
N ALA A 258 10.66 6.95 -21.19
CA ALA A 258 9.96 8.22 -21.12
C ALA A 258 10.79 9.29 -20.38
N PRO A 259 10.68 10.58 -20.77
CA PRO A 259 11.42 11.65 -20.11
C PRO A 259 10.99 11.85 -18.65
N TYR A 260 11.74 12.69 -17.94
CA TYR A 260 11.48 13.01 -16.55
C TYR A 260 10.06 13.59 -16.35
N VAL A 261 9.38 13.11 -15.32
CA VAL A 261 8.04 13.54 -14.90
C VAL A 261 8.09 14.93 -14.26
N ILE A 262 7.04 15.73 -14.48
CA ILE A 262 6.93 17.04 -13.84
C ILE A 262 7.06 16.93 -12.31
N PRO A 263 7.67 17.91 -11.62
CA PRO A 263 7.69 17.97 -10.16
C PRO A 263 6.29 17.92 -9.56
N LEU A 264 6.14 17.26 -8.40
CA LEU A 264 4.83 17.00 -7.78
C LEU A 264 4.10 18.30 -7.37
N ASP A 265 4.83 19.35 -7.03
CA ASP A 265 4.32 20.68 -6.69
C ASP A 265 3.79 21.47 -7.89
N GLU A 266 4.20 21.11 -9.11
CA GLU A 266 3.70 21.71 -10.35
C GLU A 266 2.40 21.04 -10.86
N VAL A 267 2.03 19.88 -10.29
CA VAL A 267 0.83 19.15 -10.67
C VAL A 267 -0.42 19.86 -10.16
N LYS A 268 -1.24 20.34 -11.10
CA LYS A 268 -2.53 20.97 -10.78
C LYS A 268 -3.55 19.90 -10.40
N MET A 269 -4.08 19.99 -9.19
CA MET A 269 -5.21 19.16 -8.76
C MET A 269 -6.52 19.68 -9.37
N PRO A 270 -7.52 18.81 -9.63
CA PRO A 270 -8.85 19.24 -10.02
C PRO A 270 -9.45 20.22 -9.00
N ALA A 271 -10.21 21.22 -9.47
CA ALA A 271 -10.88 22.17 -8.58
C ALA A 271 -11.92 21.48 -7.67
N THR A 272 -12.42 20.31 -8.08
CA THR A 272 -13.45 19.50 -7.40
C THR A 272 -12.89 18.52 -6.36
N MET A 273 -11.66 18.71 -5.88
CA MET A 273 -11.10 17.83 -4.86
C MET A 273 -12.02 17.75 -3.64
N PRO A 274 -12.35 16.54 -3.14
CA PRO A 274 -13.17 16.41 -1.95
C PRO A 274 -12.42 17.12 -0.84
N ALA A 275 -13.10 18.07 -0.18
CA ALA A 275 -12.58 18.66 1.04
C ALA A 275 -12.19 17.51 1.96
N THR A 276 -10.91 17.44 2.36
CA THR A 276 -10.31 16.35 3.15
C THR A 276 -11.36 15.81 4.09
N SER A 277 -11.88 14.62 3.78
CA SER A 277 -13.13 14.11 4.33
C SER A 277 -13.05 14.22 5.84
N GLN A 278 -13.95 15.00 6.45
CA GLN A 278 -14.13 14.87 7.89
C GLN A 278 -14.38 13.39 8.18
N PRO A 279 -13.72 12.82 9.18
CA PRO A 279 -13.82 11.39 9.45
C PRO A 279 -15.30 11.08 9.61
N MET A 280 -15.85 10.27 8.70
CA MET A 280 -17.24 9.86 8.80
C MET A 280 -17.43 9.27 10.20
N ASN A 281 -18.28 9.93 10.99
CA ASN A 281 -18.67 9.43 12.30
C ASN A 281 -19.09 7.96 12.13
N GLN A 282 -18.43 7.05 12.84
CA GLN A 282 -18.70 5.62 12.80
C GLN A 282 -20.18 5.32 13.11
N ALA A 283 -20.83 6.17 13.92
CA ALA A 283 -22.26 6.12 14.19
C ALA A 283 -23.12 6.47 12.96
N GLN A 284 -22.61 7.26 12.00
CA GLN A 284 -23.31 7.64 10.78
C GLN A 284 -23.19 6.55 9.70
N VAL A 285 -22.07 5.82 9.67
CA VAL A 285 -21.93 4.57 8.89
C VAL A 285 -22.88 3.50 9.44
N MET A 286 -22.91 3.30 10.76
CA MET A 286 -23.87 2.38 11.40
C MET A 286 -25.32 2.86 11.23
N ALA A 287 -25.61 4.16 11.28
CA ALA A 287 -26.95 4.69 11.08
C ALA A 287 -27.42 4.51 9.63
N ASN A 288 -26.55 4.71 8.64
CA ASN A 288 -26.87 4.46 7.23
C ASN A 288 -27.04 2.96 6.96
N MET A 289 -26.27 2.10 7.63
CA MET A 289 -26.42 0.65 7.55
C MET A 289 -27.70 0.15 8.24
N MET A 290 -28.06 0.69 9.41
CA MET A 290 -29.32 0.40 10.12
C MET A 290 -30.54 0.93 9.36
N ARG A 291 -30.42 2.09 8.70
CA ARG A 291 -31.50 2.68 7.88
C ARG A 291 -31.72 1.89 6.59
N ALA A 292 -30.68 1.26 6.03
CA ALA A 292 -30.79 0.35 4.90
C ALA A 292 -31.39 -1.03 5.27
N LEU A 293 -31.28 -1.44 6.54
CA LEU A 293 -31.84 -2.71 7.04
C LEU A 293 -33.25 -2.55 7.65
N GLY A 294 -33.69 -1.33 7.92
CA GLY A 294 -34.94 -1.04 8.64
C GLY A 294 -36.17 -0.70 7.78
N SER A 295 -36.09 -0.66 6.44
CA SER A 295 -37.23 -0.20 5.60
C SER A 295 -38.19 -1.29 5.12
N SER A 296 -38.07 -2.52 5.61
CA SER A 296 -39.03 -3.60 5.31
C SER A 296 -39.85 -3.95 6.55
N GLY A 297 -40.81 -3.08 6.87
CA GLY A 297 -41.75 -3.29 7.96
C GLY A 297 -43.04 -2.53 7.70
N ALA A 298 -44.07 -3.27 7.30
CA ALA A 298 -45.40 -2.79 6.95
C ALA A 298 -46.10 -1.99 8.07
N VAL A 299 -46.80 -0.93 7.68
CA VAL A 299 -48.00 -0.47 8.40
C VAL A 299 -49.12 -0.32 7.37
N LEU A 300 -50.08 -1.23 7.47
CA LEU A 300 -51.39 -1.14 6.84
C LEU A 300 -52.16 0.01 7.49
N ASN A 301 -52.61 0.99 6.69
CA ASN A 301 -53.93 1.57 6.91
C ASN A 301 -54.45 2.19 5.62
N GLY A 302 -55.65 1.79 5.24
CA GLY A 302 -56.27 2.16 3.97
C GLY A 302 -56.82 3.59 3.95
N THR A 303 -57.05 4.09 2.75
CA THR A 303 -58.29 4.76 2.34
C THR A 303 -58.23 5.09 0.83
N ALA A 304 -59.42 5.00 0.23
CA ALA A 304 -59.90 5.67 -0.98
C ALA A 304 -59.22 5.40 -2.33
N ALA A 305 -59.98 4.68 -3.16
CA ALA A 305 -59.81 4.50 -4.59
C ALA A 305 -59.96 5.82 -5.37
N VAL A 306 -59.12 6.00 -6.39
CA VAL A 306 -59.33 6.89 -7.52
C VAL A 306 -59.05 6.08 -8.80
N PRO A 307 -59.94 6.04 -9.80
CA PRO A 307 -59.69 5.29 -11.02
C PRO A 307 -58.85 6.14 -11.98
N LEU A 308 -57.74 5.59 -12.47
CA LEU A 308 -57.00 6.12 -13.61
C LEU A 308 -57.09 5.14 -14.78
N SER A 309 -57.53 5.69 -15.91
CA SER A 309 -57.90 5.01 -17.13
C SER A 309 -56.74 4.31 -17.84
N ALA A 310 -57.05 3.17 -18.45
CA ALA A 310 -56.21 2.47 -19.40
C ALA A 310 -56.07 3.28 -20.70
N ALA A 311 -54.87 3.80 -20.96
CA ALA A 311 -54.41 4.16 -22.29
C ALA A 311 -52.87 4.15 -22.33
N GLN A 312 -52.33 3.56 -23.40
CA GLN A 312 -50.95 3.65 -23.89
C GLN A 312 -49.95 2.59 -23.41
N ILE A 313 -50.06 1.43 -24.08
CA ILE A 313 -48.98 0.48 -24.36
C ILE A 313 -48.32 0.86 -25.71
N ALA A 314 -46.99 0.72 -25.76
CA ALA A 314 -46.12 0.45 -26.92
C ALA A 314 -45.29 1.57 -27.59
N VAL A 315 -44.12 1.09 -28.07
CA VAL A 315 -43.12 1.64 -29.00
C VAL A 315 -42.10 2.59 -28.33
N SER A 316 -40.80 2.31 -28.23
CA SER A 316 -39.89 2.09 -29.38
C SER A 316 -38.54 1.49 -28.94
N ALA A 317 -38.14 0.37 -29.54
CA ALA A 317 -36.75 -0.09 -29.61
C ALA A 317 -36.47 -0.40 -31.08
N GLN A 318 -35.72 0.49 -31.76
CA GLN A 318 -34.94 0.25 -32.99
C GLN A 318 -34.55 1.58 -33.65
N ALA A 319 -33.27 1.92 -33.55
CA ALA A 319 -32.45 2.72 -34.49
C ALA A 319 -31.07 2.79 -33.83
N LEU A 320 -30.02 2.15 -34.31
CA LEU A 320 -29.30 2.58 -35.51
C LEU A 320 -28.39 1.43 -35.98
N ALA A 321 -28.69 0.88 -37.16
CA ALA A 321 -27.76 0.10 -37.96
C ALA A 321 -27.62 0.79 -39.31
N ALA A 322 -26.43 0.65 -39.93
CA ALA A 322 -25.92 1.33 -41.14
C ALA A 322 -25.23 2.67 -40.82
N ARG A 323 -23.97 2.95 -41.18
CA ARG A 323 -23.13 2.58 -42.33
C ARG A 323 -21.66 2.91 -41.98
N LEU A 324 -20.69 2.13 -42.45
CA LEU A 324 -19.47 2.58 -43.17
C LEU A 324 -18.67 1.34 -43.66
N PRO A 325 -17.95 1.42 -44.81
CA PRO A 325 -17.39 0.26 -45.51
C PRO A 325 -15.88 0.01 -45.23
N GLY A 326 -15.53 -1.27 -45.20
CA GLY A 326 -14.37 -1.88 -45.87
C GLY A 326 -12.96 -1.34 -45.66
N ALA A 327 -12.14 -2.10 -44.92
CA ALA A 327 -10.73 -2.35 -45.26
C ALA A 327 -10.29 -3.69 -44.65
N ALA A 328 -10.12 -4.70 -45.50
CA ALA A 328 -9.56 -5.99 -45.16
C ALA A 328 -8.03 -5.94 -45.26
N LEU A 329 -7.33 -6.37 -44.22
CA LEU A 329 -5.94 -6.82 -44.30
C LEU A 329 -5.82 -8.15 -43.59
N ALA A 330 -5.21 -9.10 -44.30
CA ALA A 330 -5.09 -10.49 -43.95
C ALA A 330 -3.89 -10.77 -43.04
N ALA A 331 -4.12 -11.71 -42.10
CA ALA A 331 -3.28 -12.82 -41.64
C ALA A 331 -1.76 -12.63 -41.42
N ALA A 332 -1.32 -12.96 -40.20
CA ALA A 332 -0.27 -13.97 -39.98
C ALA A 332 -0.41 -14.55 -38.55
N ALA A 333 -0.61 -15.87 -38.47
CA ALA A 333 -0.58 -16.62 -37.20
C ALA A 333 0.86 -17.07 -36.91
N PRO A 334 1.35 -17.01 -35.65
CA PRO A 334 2.65 -17.55 -35.30
C PRO A 334 2.59 -19.06 -35.09
N VAL A 335 3.56 -19.75 -35.70
CA VAL A 335 3.83 -21.19 -35.57
C VAL A 335 4.37 -21.48 -34.17
N ALA A 336 3.76 -22.42 -33.47
CA ALA A 336 4.23 -22.91 -32.17
C ALA A 336 5.31 -23.99 -32.34
N VAL A 337 6.51 -23.72 -31.83
CA VAL A 337 7.60 -24.70 -31.69
C VAL A 337 7.53 -25.30 -30.28
N GLY A 338 7.49 -26.62 -30.20
CA GLY A 338 7.39 -27.37 -28.95
C GLY A 338 8.65 -27.30 -28.09
N ALA A 339 8.46 -27.01 -26.80
CA ALA A 339 9.45 -27.20 -25.75
C ALA A 339 8.76 -27.85 -24.54
N THR A 340 9.32 -28.97 -24.10
CA THR A 340 8.90 -29.74 -22.92
C THR A 340 9.08 -28.90 -21.66
N GLY A 341 7.98 -28.35 -21.14
CA GLY A 341 7.97 -27.37 -20.06
C GLY A 341 7.66 -27.96 -18.69
N VAL A 342 8.50 -27.61 -17.71
CA VAL A 342 8.09 -27.44 -16.32
C VAL A 342 6.87 -26.50 -16.31
N PRO A 343 5.78 -26.79 -15.56
CA PRO A 343 4.56 -25.98 -15.60
C PRO A 343 4.86 -24.53 -15.22
N ALA A 344 4.56 -23.61 -16.15
CA ALA A 344 4.93 -22.21 -16.05
C ALA A 344 4.25 -21.49 -14.85
N PRO A 345 4.94 -20.53 -14.21
CA PRO A 345 4.43 -19.72 -13.08
C PRO A 345 3.25 -18.77 -13.42
N LEU A 346 2.76 -18.79 -14.66
CA LEU A 346 1.64 -17.97 -15.14
C LEU A 346 0.27 -18.34 -14.52
N ASP A 347 0.15 -19.51 -13.88
CA ASP A 347 -1.13 -19.96 -13.32
C ASP A 347 -1.53 -19.15 -12.07
N MET A 348 -0.57 -18.79 -11.20
CA MET A 348 -0.89 -18.19 -9.89
C MET A 348 -1.49 -16.79 -9.99
N ARG A 349 -0.99 -15.94 -10.90
CA ARG A 349 -1.54 -14.59 -11.10
C ARG A 349 -2.96 -14.66 -11.68
N THR A 350 -3.18 -15.57 -12.62
CA THR A 350 -4.50 -15.78 -13.24
C THR A 350 -5.52 -16.26 -12.21
N ILE A 351 -5.12 -17.19 -11.32
CA ILE A 351 -5.95 -17.64 -10.20
C ILE A 351 -6.30 -16.47 -9.27
N ALA A 352 -5.33 -15.62 -8.90
CA ALA A 352 -5.57 -14.48 -8.01
C ALA A 352 -6.59 -13.48 -8.59
N LEU A 353 -6.46 -13.13 -9.88
CA LEU A 353 -7.40 -12.25 -10.57
C LEU A 353 -8.80 -12.88 -10.66
N TRP A 354 -8.88 -14.17 -10.94
CA TRP A 354 -10.14 -14.91 -11.03
C TRP A 354 -10.85 -15.04 -9.67
N VAL A 355 -10.09 -15.31 -8.59
CA VAL A 355 -10.59 -15.31 -7.20
C VAL A 355 -11.19 -13.94 -6.84
N SER A 356 -10.49 -12.86 -7.19
CA SER A 356 -10.96 -11.49 -6.96
C SER A 356 -12.25 -11.19 -7.73
N LYS A 357 -12.29 -11.54 -9.03
CA LYS A 357 -13.45 -11.33 -9.91
C LYS A 357 -14.74 -11.92 -9.34
N TRP A 358 -14.66 -13.12 -8.76
CA TRP A 358 -15.82 -13.83 -8.23
C TRP A 358 -16.00 -13.70 -6.71
N LYS A 359 -15.21 -12.83 -6.06
CA LYS A 359 -15.20 -12.63 -4.59
C LYS A 359 -15.07 -13.95 -3.82
N LEU A 360 -14.22 -14.85 -4.34
CA LEU A 360 -13.95 -16.14 -3.74
C LEU A 360 -12.93 -15.99 -2.61
N GLU A 361 -12.93 -16.93 -1.66
CA GLU A 361 -11.95 -16.96 -0.58
C GLU A 361 -10.60 -17.48 -1.11
N PRO A 362 -9.49 -16.73 -1.03
CA PRO A 362 -8.24 -17.09 -1.73
C PRO A 362 -7.63 -18.42 -1.30
N VAL A 363 -7.57 -18.67 0.02
CA VAL A 363 -6.92 -19.87 0.58
C VAL A 363 -7.71 -21.13 0.23
N LYS A 364 -9.02 -21.11 0.46
CA LYS A 364 -9.90 -22.24 0.18
C LYS A 364 -10.00 -22.53 -1.32
N THR A 365 -10.11 -21.49 -2.15
CA THR A 365 -10.20 -21.63 -3.61
C THR A 365 -8.92 -22.21 -4.20
N LYS A 366 -7.75 -21.74 -3.74
CA LYS A 366 -6.46 -22.31 -4.14
C LYS A 366 -6.40 -23.81 -3.82
N ALA A 367 -6.77 -24.19 -2.60
CA ALA A 367 -6.77 -25.60 -2.18
C ALA A 367 -7.75 -26.48 -2.99
N LEU A 368 -8.88 -25.93 -3.47
CA LEU A 368 -9.81 -26.64 -4.37
C LEU A 368 -9.22 -26.81 -5.77
N LEU A 369 -8.65 -25.75 -6.35
CA LEU A 369 -8.08 -25.78 -7.69
C LEU A 369 -6.80 -26.61 -7.78
N GLU A 370 -6.00 -26.69 -6.71
CA GLU A 370 -4.78 -27.51 -6.65
C GLU A 370 -5.05 -29.01 -6.79
N LYS A 371 -6.25 -29.48 -6.45
CA LYS A 371 -6.67 -30.88 -6.62
C LYS A 371 -7.01 -31.23 -8.07
N LEU A 372 -7.21 -30.22 -8.92
CA LEU A 372 -7.56 -30.39 -10.32
C LEU A 372 -6.31 -30.37 -11.21
N THR A 373 -6.34 -31.12 -12.31
CA THR A 373 -5.30 -31.04 -13.34
C THR A 373 -5.33 -29.65 -14.00
N PRO A 374 -4.20 -29.16 -14.54
CA PRO A 374 -4.15 -27.84 -15.18
C PRO A 374 -5.20 -27.61 -16.29
N PRO A 375 -5.55 -28.59 -17.15
CA PRO A 375 -6.66 -28.44 -18.09
C PRO A 375 -8.02 -28.23 -17.41
N ARG A 376 -8.31 -28.99 -16.35
CA ARG A 376 -9.56 -28.86 -15.57
C ARG A 376 -9.65 -27.53 -14.86
N ARG A 377 -8.54 -27.04 -14.28
CA ARG A 377 -8.48 -25.68 -13.69
C ARG A 377 -8.90 -24.61 -14.71
N ARG A 378 -8.31 -24.64 -15.91
CA ARG A 378 -8.64 -23.69 -16.98
C ARG A 378 -10.12 -23.74 -17.37
N PHE A 379 -10.68 -24.94 -17.50
CA PHE A 379 -12.10 -25.12 -17.81
C PHE A 379 -13.00 -24.49 -16.73
N ILE A 380 -12.73 -24.76 -15.45
CA ILE A 380 -13.50 -24.18 -14.34
C ILE A 380 -13.37 -22.65 -14.35
N MET A 381 -12.16 -22.11 -14.54
CA MET A 381 -11.93 -20.67 -14.53
C MET A 381 -12.66 -19.94 -15.67
N GLN A 382 -12.84 -20.59 -16.83
CA GLN A 382 -13.52 -20.03 -17.99
C GLN A 382 -15.05 -20.11 -17.89
N ASN A 383 -15.58 -21.22 -17.36
CA ASN A 383 -17.01 -21.53 -17.45
C ASN A 383 -17.79 -21.22 -16.17
N PHE A 384 -17.13 -21.17 -15.00
CA PHE A 384 -17.80 -20.83 -13.76
C PHE A 384 -18.31 -19.39 -13.77
N LYS A 385 -19.58 -19.22 -13.42
CA LYS A 385 -20.23 -17.93 -13.18
C LYS A 385 -21.00 -18.01 -11.88
N PHE A 386 -20.78 -17.06 -10.99
CA PHE A 386 -21.53 -16.97 -9.75
C PHE A 386 -22.68 -15.98 -9.89
N VAL A 387 -23.90 -16.46 -9.60
CA VAL A 387 -25.10 -15.63 -9.43
C VAL A 387 -25.51 -15.76 -7.96
N ALA A 388 -25.65 -14.63 -7.27
CA ALA A 388 -25.96 -14.61 -5.85
C ALA A 388 -27.44 -14.98 -5.63
N GLU A 389 -27.71 -16.28 -5.48
CA GLU A 389 -29.02 -16.78 -5.11
C GLU A 389 -29.05 -17.09 -3.60
N ASN A 390 -30.07 -16.55 -2.92
CA ASN A 390 -30.46 -16.91 -1.55
C ASN A 390 -29.33 -16.83 -0.50
N GLY A 391 -28.41 -15.87 -0.64
CA GLY A 391 -27.33 -15.68 0.34
C GLY A 391 -26.28 -16.80 0.34
N SER A 392 -26.24 -17.65 -0.69
CA SER A 392 -25.19 -18.65 -0.83
C SER A 392 -23.81 -18.01 -0.97
N LEU A 393 -22.82 -18.54 -0.26
CA LEU A 393 -21.44 -18.05 -0.36
C LEU A 393 -20.84 -18.47 -1.71
N PRO A 394 -20.09 -17.58 -2.41
CA PRO A 394 -19.48 -17.88 -3.70
C PRO A 394 -18.67 -19.17 -3.74
N VAL A 395 -17.96 -19.47 -2.63
CA VAL A 395 -17.11 -20.66 -2.53
C VAL A 395 -17.92 -21.97 -2.47
N VAL A 396 -19.13 -21.95 -1.90
CA VAL A 396 -20.01 -23.13 -1.86
C VAL A 396 -20.52 -23.43 -3.26
N LYS A 397 -20.88 -22.40 -4.03
CA LYS A 397 -21.27 -22.55 -5.43
C LYS A 397 -20.13 -23.05 -6.32
N LEU A 398 -18.89 -22.65 -6.04
CA LEU A 398 -17.74 -23.21 -6.74
C LEU A 398 -17.55 -24.70 -6.44
N GLU A 399 -17.68 -25.12 -5.18
CA GLU A 399 -17.61 -26.54 -4.80
C GLU A 399 -18.73 -27.38 -5.45
N GLU A 400 -19.96 -26.85 -5.47
CA GLU A 400 -21.09 -27.48 -6.18
C GLU A 400 -20.80 -27.61 -7.67
N TYR A 401 -20.29 -26.56 -8.31
CA TYR A 401 -19.97 -26.56 -9.74
C TYR A 401 -18.85 -27.54 -10.11
N ILE A 402 -17.78 -27.61 -9.30
CA ILE A 402 -16.70 -28.60 -9.50
C ILE A 402 -17.27 -30.03 -9.39
N ARG A 403 -18.11 -30.30 -8.39
CA ARG A 403 -18.75 -31.61 -8.20
C ARG A 403 -19.67 -31.98 -9.36
N GLU A 404 -20.39 -31.01 -9.92
CA GLU A 404 -21.22 -31.20 -11.11
C GLU A 404 -20.37 -31.52 -12.35
N CYS A 405 -19.27 -30.80 -12.56
CA CYS A 405 -18.33 -31.08 -13.64
C CYS A 405 -17.69 -32.48 -13.53
N GLU A 406 -17.37 -32.92 -12.30
CA GLU A 406 -16.88 -34.30 -12.05
C GLU A 406 -17.92 -35.34 -12.42
N LYS A 407 -19.17 -35.14 -11.99
CA LYS A 407 -20.26 -36.10 -12.23
C LYS A 407 -20.59 -36.24 -13.72
N THR A 408 -20.49 -35.14 -14.47
CA THR A 408 -20.89 -35.07 -15.88
C THR A 408 -19.72 -35.28 -16.85
N SER A 409 -18.49 -35.33 -16.36
CA SER A 409 -17.27 -35.28 -17.20
C SER A 409 -17.28 -34.11 -18.19
N SER A 410 -17.89 -32.99 -17.81
CA SER A 410 -18.09 -31.82 -18.70
C SER A 410 -16.77 -31.22 -19.21
N TRP A 411 -15.68 -31.40 -18.48
CA TRP A 411 -14.35 -30.92 -18.88
C TRP A 411 -13.64 -31.82 -19.90
N ASP A 412 -14.06 -33.08 -20.08
CA ASP A 412 -13.39 -34.01 -20.99
C ASP A 412 -13.83 -33.77 -22.44
N ALA A 413 -15.03 -33.20 -22.64
CA ALA A 413 -15.60 -32.87 -23.94
C ALA A 413 -14.81 -31.79 -24.71
N VAL A 414 -14.09 -30.91 -24.01
CA VAL A 414 -13.31 -29.81 -24.63
C VAL A 414 -11.92 -30.29 -25.07
N SER A 415 -11.43 -31.39 -24.50
CA SER A 415 -10.15 -32.00 -24.85
C SER A 415 -10.22 -33.01 -26.00
N GLY A 416 -11.41 -33.24 -26.56
CA GLY A 416 -11.63 -34.09 -27.73
C GLY A 416 -11.17 -33.45 -29.04
N GLU A 417 -9.92 -32.97 -29.11
CA GLU A 417 -9.25 -32.73 -30.37
C GLU A 417 -8.76 -34.10 -30.88
N ALA A 418 -9.41 -34.56 -31.94
CA ALA A 418 -9.31 -35.91 -32.50
C ALA A 418 -7.85 -36.37 -32.64
N ALA A 419 -7.45 -37.37 -31.85
CA ALA A 419 -6.28 -38.17 -32.18
C ALA A 419 -6.56 -38.86 -33.52
N ALA A 420 -5.88 -38.41 -34.58
CA ALA A 420 -5.95 -39.03 -35.89
C ALA A 420 -5.54 -40.52 -35.79
N PRO A 421 -6.28 -41.45 -36.42
CA PRO A 421 -5.87 -42.85 -36.46
C PRO A 421 -4.55 -42.99 -37.24
N VAL A 422 -3.62 -43.76 -36.66
CA VAL A 422 -2.29 -44.11 -37.20
C VAL A 422 -2.41 -45.02 -38.42
#